data_AF-A0AAJ0FMK3-F1
#
_entry.id   AF-A0AAJ0FMK3-F1
#
_cell.length_a   1.000
_cell.length_b   1.000
_cell.length_c   1.000
_cell.angle_alpha   90.00
_cell.angle_beta   90.00
_cell.angle_gamma   90.00
#
_symmetry.space_group_name_H-M   'P 1'
#
loop_
_entity.id
_entity.type
_entity.pdbx_description
1 polymer ?
#
loop_
_entity_poly.entity_id
_entity_poly.type
_entity_poly.pdbx_seq_one_letter_code
_entity_poly.pdbx_strand_id
1 'polypeptide(L)'
;MAEIIGTTVGVIGFLGQLFDGCVKAYGYFTTASQLDTDSQRMMCKVRIEEMRLVVWGREWGVAEGKLEAHLECEKNPQLRKLAIQIMEELHGTVTDFAKLKERYGLQEDVTGGVGGKASSSPSTSTSRKGSLKDEGAAVGGRGGSMMERSWRKEWSLRTKWVIADKDKFTNLLRDLKDFNDGLERLFPPSQLPSFQRAWTHRLLESAQRDLTQLSLLETASSDTYPQLKTSANLKSLRINLDSKPQSAFKPTFALKVPRTALTITPPSPESQTVNQRTSSSSSSSSSTPIVDSRRRRCQGHHSTAGDIIVEWVDYDRDAIDERVAHVRRMDDLARMMHSASTSHPDLHAIDCVGYTDDTPNSRYGLIYKAPSSSYSTLHALISSSDLKTPDLDQRIRLAHTLAVALWSLHSLDWLHKSLCSSNITFFPSAFSTSANSPTATAALIPDISDPYLIGFDASRPDLDTALSMVPKNPSIENIHRHPASTRGLTYCKAFDVYSLGLVLLEIGLWKVLQAYYKPHYSADRWRDKVVLAVLVPGLGSKVGKRFRETVEMCLAVNEHLSSEQAGKIMERVVATLESIHV
;
A
#
# COMPACT_ATOMS: atom_id res chain seq x y z
N MET A 1 18.18 6.12 9.45
CA MET A 1 17.14 7.10 9.04
C MET A 1 16.30 7.45 10.25
N ALA A 2 16.56 8.60 10.88
CA ALA A 2 15.66 9.21 11.84
C ALA A 2 14.90 10.31 11.08
N GLU A 3 13.66 10.05 10.66
CA GLU A 3 12.76 11.15 10.34
C GLU A 3 12.56 11.93 11.65
N ILE A 4 12.88 13.22 11.64
CA ILE A 4 12.64 14.11 12.76
C ILE A 4 11.12 14.21 12.89
N ILE A 5 10.56 13.44 13.83
CA ILE A 5 9.18 13.64 14.28
C ILE A 5 9.11 15.10 14.71
N GLY A 6 8.35 15.90 13.97
CA GLY A 6 8.14 17.30 14.29
C GLY A 6 7.55 17.39 15.69
N THR A 7 8.38 17.80 16.67
CA THR A 7 7.93 18.13 18.01
C THR A 7 7.02 19.35 17.91
N THR A 8 5.73 19.11 17.77
CA THR A 8 4.71 20.11 18.06
C THR A 8 4.83 20.44 19.54
N VAL A 9 4.93 21.73 19.85
CA VAL A 9 5.13 22.25 21.20
C VAL A 9 3.82 22.11 21.99
N GLY A 10 3.56 20.90 22.47
CA GLY A 10 2.63 20.60 23.55
C GLY A 10 3.39 20.26 24.82
N VAL A 11 2.76 20.39 25.99
CA VAL A 11 3.32 19.83 27.22
C VAL A 11 3.38 18.31 27.03
N ILE A 12 4.57 17.76 26.83
CA ILE A 12 4.76 16.32 26.64
C ILE A 12 4.42 15.63 27.96
N GLY A 13 3.31 14.89 27.97
CA GLY A 13 2.86 14.07 29.09
C GLY A 13 3.86 12.96 29.45
N PHE A 14 3.67 12.28 30.58
CA PHE A 14 4.66 11.34 31.12
C PHE A 14 4.97 10.19 30.13
N LEU A 15 3.92 9.60 29.55
CA LEU A 15 4.06 8.56 28.52
C LEU A 15 4.75 9.08 27.26
N GLY A 16 4.52 10.35 26.91
CA GLY A 16 5.18 11.02 25.79
C GLY A 16 6.70 11.12 25.97
N GLN A 17 7.16 11.40 27.20
CA GLN A 17 8.59 11.48 27.51
C GLN A 17 9.27 10.10 27.43
N LEU A 18 8.62 9.06 27.97
CA LEU A 18 9.12 7.68 27.87
C LEU A 18 9.18 7.23 26.42
N PHE A 19 8.13 7.50 25.63
CA PHE A 19 8.08 7.20 24.21
C PHE A 19 9.20 7.87 23.42
N ASP A 20 9.38 9.18 23.60
CA ASP A 20 10.46 9.93 22.94
C ASP A 20 11.85 9.38 23.30
N GLY A 21 12.04 9.01 24.57
CA GLY A 21 13.26 8.35 25.03
C GLY A 21 13.53 7.03 24.30
N CYS A 22 12.50 6.17 24.18
CA CYS A 22 12.60 4.90 23.47
C CYS A 22 12.95 5.09 21.99
N VAL A 23 12.21 5.94 21.27
CA VAL A 23 12.41 6.17 19.82
C VAL A 23 13.83 6.69 19.56
N LYS A 24 14.30 7.60 20.39
CA LYS A 24 15.66 8.14 20.24
C LYS A 24 16.72 7.10 20.58
N ALA A 25 16.50 6.26 21.60
CA ALA A 25 17.37 5.12 21.91
C ALA A 25 17.49 4.14 20.72
N TYR A 26 16.37 3.79 20.07
CA TYR A 26 16.41 2.96 18.86
C TYR A 26 17.30 3.54 17.76
N GLY A 27 17.30 4.87 17.60
CA GLY A 27 18.13 5.57 16.63
C GLY A 27 19.63 5.24 16.73
N TYR A 28 20.17 5.01 17.93
CA TYR A 28 21.61 4.73 18.06
C TYR A 28 21.99 3.26 17.90
N PHE A 29 21.03 2.32 18.01
CA PHE A 29 21.27 0.94 17.57
C PHE A 29 21.65 0.92 16.08
N THR A 30 21.06 1.80 15.27
CA THR A 30 21.26 1.81 13.81
C THR A 30 22.62 2.34 13.32
N THR A 31 23.51 2.78 14.22
CA THR A 31 24.81 3.40 13.87
C THR A 31 26.00 2.44 13.81
N ALA A 32 25.78 1.13 13.98
CA ALA A 32 26.86 0.13 13.94
C ALA A 32 27.44 -0.03 12.52
N SER A 33 28.75 0.18 12.36
CA SER A 33 29.47 -0.06 11.10
C SER A 33 30.20 -1.40 11.15
N GLN A 34 30.15 -2.19 10.07
CA GLN A 34 30.81 -3.51 9.90
C GLN A 34 30.18 -4.67 10.70
N LEU A 35 28.90 -4.95 10.46
CA LEU A 35 28.21 -6.11 11.03
C LEU A 35 28.31 -7.33 10.12
N ASP A 36 28.54 -8.50 10.70
CA ASP A 36 28.34 -9.80 10.03
C ASP A 36 26.87 -10.05 9.70
N THR A 37 26.59 -11.04 8.86
CA THR A 37 25.23 -11.32 8.34
C THR A 37 24.20 -11.59 9.45
N ASP A 38 24.55 -12.31 10.52
CA ASP A 38 23.59 -12.56 11.61
C ASP A 38 23.32 -11.28 12.39
N SER A 39 24.37 -10.49 12.64
CA SER A 39 24.25 -9.22 13.33
C SER A 39 23.39 -8.24 12.54
N GLN A 40 23.53 -8.18 11.20
CA GLN A 40 22.63 -7.42 10.33
C GLN A 40 21.17 -7.89 10.46
N ARG A 41 20.93 -9.22 10.48
CA ARG A 41 19.58 -9.79 10.66
C ARG A 41 18.99 -9.41 12.01
N MET A 42 19.79 -9.45 13.08
CA MET A 42 19.37 -9.04 14.43
C MET A 42 19.04 -7.55 14.49
N MET A 43 19.84 -6.69 13.86
CA MET A 43 19.54 -5.26 13.76
C MET A 43 18.28 -4.97 12.96
N CYS A 44 18.00 -5.75 11.91
CA CYS A 44 16.75 -5.65 11.18
C CYS A 44 15.55 -6.00 12.07
N LYS A 45 15.66 -7.01 12.95
CA LYS A 45 14.62 -7.31 13.96
C LYS A 45 14.39 -6.14 14.91
N VAL A 46 15.46 -5.46 15.38
CA VAL A 46 15.34 -4.22 16.17
C VAL A 46 14.59 -3.14 15.39
N ARG A 47 14.89 -2.97 14.09
CA ARG A 47 14.22 -1.98 13.22
C ARG A 47 12.73 -2.29 13.02
N ILE A 48 12.34 -3.56 12.98
CA ILE A 48 10.93 -3.97 12.95
C ILE A 48 10.24 -3.54 14.25
N GLU A 49 10.83 -3.83 15.41
CA GLU A 49 10.27 -3.44 16.71
C GLU A 49 10.23 -1.92 16.91
N GLU A 50 11.24 -1.19 16.41
CA GLU A 50 11.22 0.27 16.38
C GLU A 50 10.04 0.79 15.56
N MET A 51 9.81 0.26 14.35
CA MET A 51 8.71 0.72 13.50
C MET A 51 7.35 0.43 14.14
N ARG A 52 7.18 -0.74 14.77
CA ARG A 52 5.96 -1.07 15.51
C ARG A 52 5.67 -0.04 16.60
N LEU A 53 6.68 0.30 17.41
CA LEU A 53 6.55 1.31 18.45
C LEU A 53 6.22 2.70 17.87
N VAL A 54 6.96 3.14 16.84
CA VAL A 54 6.78 4.46 16.23
C VAL A 54 5.37 4.63 15.67
N VAL A 55 4.86 3.63 14.95
CA VAL A 55 3.50 3.66 14.42
C VAL A 55 2.48 3.59 15.56
N TRP A 56 2.71 2.78 16.59
CA TRP A 56 1.82 2.68 17.75
C TRP A 56 1.68 4.04 18.43
N GLY A 57 2.81 4.72 18.66
CA GLY A 57 2.84 6.03 19.28
C GLY A 57 2.14 7.11 18.46
N ARG A 58 2.24 7.04 17.13
CA ARG A 58 1.53 7.95 16.22
C ARG A 58 0.02 7.73 16.25
N GLU A 59 -0.44 6.48 16.14
CA GLU A 59 -1.87 6.14 16.10
C GLU A 59 -2.58 6.50 17.42
N TRP A 60 -1.92 6.26 18.55
CA TRP A 60 -2.41 6.69 19.86
C TRP A 60 -2.23 8.19 20.13
N GLY A 61 -1.47 8.89 19.28
CA GLY A 61 -1.12 10.30 19.49
C GLY A 61 -0.38 10.55 20.81
N VAL A 62 0.59 9.69 21.10
CA VAL A 62 1.35 9.68 22.37
C VAL A 62 2.17 10.95 22.54
N ALA A 63 2.79 11.44 21.47
CA ALA A 63 3.55 12.68 21.47
C ALA A 63 2.65 13.90 21.69
N GLU A 64 1.41 13.85 21.20
CA GLU A 64 0.38 14.88 21.36
C GLU A 64 -0.39 14.78 22.69
N GLY A 65 -0.07 13.81 23.54
CA GLY A 65 -0.76 13.59 24.82
C GLY A 65 -2.16 12.98 24.70
N LYS A 66 -2.58 12.55 23.51
CA LYS A 66 -3.92 11.98 23.28
C LYS A 66 -4.12 10.64 23.98
N LEU A 67 -3.08 9.78 24.01
CA LEU A 67 -3.12 8.52 24.75
C LEU A 67 -3.38 8.75 26.23
N GLU A 68 -2.64 9.67 26.85
CA GLU A 68 -2.76 9.91 28.28
C GLU A 68 -4.13 10.49 28.62
N ALA A 69 -4.62 11.44 27.81
CA ALA A 69 -5.99 11.95 27.94
C ALA A 69 -7.04 10.84 27.74
N HIS A 70 -6.83 9.92 26.81
CA HIS A 70 -7.72 8.77 26.59
C HIS A 70 -7.75 7.85 27.83
N LEU A 71 -6.58 7.45 28.33
CA LEU A 71 -6.43 6.58 29.50
C LEU A 71 -6.95 7.23 30.80
N GLU A 72 -6.97 8.56 30.89
CA GLU A 72 -7.56 9.29 32.03
C GLU A 72 -9.09 9.40 31.93
N CYS A 73 -9.62 9.56 30.71
CA CYS A 73 -11.07 9.58 30.47
C CYS A 73 -11.68 8.18 30.61
N GLU A 74 -10.93 7.15 30.20
CA GLU A 74 -11.38 5.78 30.24
C GLU A 74 -11.44 5.31 31.70
N LYS A 75 -12.60 4.81 32.13
CA LYS A 75 -12.82 4.32 33.51
C LYS A 75 -12.13 2.97 33.78
N ASN A 76 -10.96 2.73 33.18
CA ASN A 76 -10.19 1.50 33.29
C ASN A 76 -8.78 1.78 33.87
N PRO A 77 -8.65 1.90 35.20
CA PRO A 77 -7.38 2.21 35.85
C PRO A 77 -6.31 1.10 35.66
N GLN A 78 -6.74 -0.13 35.37
CA GLN A 78 -5.81 -1.24 35.11
C GLN A 78 -5.12 -1.09 33.75
N LEU A 79 -5.86 -0.67 32.72
CA LEU A 79 -5.30 -0.44 31.39
C LEU A 79 -4.25 0.67 31.42
N ARG A 80 -4.56 1.78 32.12
CA ARG A 80 -3.59 2.88 32.33
C ARG A 80 -2.33 2.39 33.02
N LYS A 81 -2.46 1.63 34.11
CA LYS A 81 -1.32 1.08 34.85
C LYS A 81 -0.47 0.16 33.96
N LEU A 82 -1.12 -0.69 33.17
CA LEU A 82 -0.45 -1.60 32.25
C LEU A 82 0.33 -0.84 31.17
N ALA A 83 -0.28 0.18 30.55
CA ALA A 83 0.38 1.00 29.54
C ALA A 83 1.63 1.71 30.09
N ILE A 84 1.51 2.30 31.29
CA ILE A 84 2.64 2.93 32.00
C ILE A 84 3.74 1.90 32.27
N GLN A 85 3.38 0.75 32.84
CA GLN A 85 4.34 -0.29 33.20
C GLN A 85 5.10 -0.82 31.98
N ILE A 86 4.40 -1.10 30.87
CA ILE A 86 5.06 -1.57 29.64
C ILE A 86 6.01 -0.51 29.08
N MET A 87 5.59 0.77 29.07
CA MET A 87 6.43 1.87 28.57
C MET A 87 7.65 2.12 29.45
N GLU A 88 7.52 2.03 30.77
CA GLU A 88 8.64 2.15 31.72
C GLU A 88 9.65 1.02 31.55
N GLU A 89 9.18 -0.24 31.45
CA GLU A 89 10.02 -1.41 31.24
C GLU A 89 10.73 -1.38 29.89
N LEU A 90 10.03 -0.98 28.83
CA LEU A 90 10.60 -0.77 27.51
C LEU A 90 11.67 0.32 27.54
N HIS A 91 11.35 1.48 28.11
CA HIS A 91 12.29 2.61 28.25
C HIS A 91 13.52 2.20 29.04
N GLY A 92 13.36 1.57 30.20
CA GLY A 92 14.48 1.05 31.01
C GLY A 92 15.32 0.04 30.23
N THR A 93 14.68 -0.84 29.46
CA THR A 93 15.38 -1.84 28.64
C THR A 93 16.24 -1.21 27.54
N VAL A 94 15.76 -0.16 26.87
CA VAL A 94 16.49 0.47 25.76
C VAL A 94 17.40 1.62 26.17
N THR A 95 17.31 2.15 27.39
CA THR A 95 18.13 3.30 27.85
C THR A 95 19.17 2.94 28.93
N ASP A 96 18.98 1.84 29.67
CA ASP A 96 19.93 1.40 30.70
C ASP A 96 21.14 0.70 30.09
N PHE A 97 22.26 1.42 30.06
CA PHE A 97 23.52 0.95 29.51
C PHE A 97 24.06 -0.31 30.20
N ALA A 98 23.95 -0.38 31.53
CA ALA A 98 24.44 -1.53 32.29
C ALA A 98 23.64 -2.78 31.93
N LYS A 99 22.31 -2.65 31.84
CA LYS A 99 21.41 -3.72 31.39
C LYS A 99 21.72 -4.14 29.95
N LEU A 100 21.90 -3.20 29.02
CA LEU A 100 22.27 -3.46 27.61
C LEU A 100 23.58 -4.23 27.48
N LYS A 101 24.58 -3.91 28.31
CA LYS A 101 25.86 -4.62 28.31
C LYS A 101 25.79 -5.99 28.98
N GLU A 102 25.29 -6.05 30.21
CA GLU A 102 25.38 -7.27 31.05
C GLU A 102 24.36 -8.33 30.63
N ARG A 103 23.12 -7.92 30.39
CA ARG A 103 21.98 -8.81 30.11
C ARG A 103 21.80 -9.09 28.63
N TYR A 104 22.11 -8.10 27.78
CA TYR A 104 21.80 -8.16 26.35
C TYR A 104 23.03 -8.21 25.42
N GLY A 105 24.25 -8.14 25.97
CA GLY A 105 25.46 -8.45 25.22
C GLY A 105 25.95 -7.37 24.27
N LEU A 106 25.51 -6.11 24.43
CA LEU A 106 26.02 -4.98 23.64
C LEU A 106 27.34 -4.46 24.21
N GLN A 107 28.30 -4.14 23.34
CA GLN A 107 29.58 -3.53 23.72
C GLN A 107 29.96 -2.36 22.82
N GLU A 108 30.77 -1.45 23.33
CA GLU A 108 31.35 -0.36 22.55
C GLU A 108 32.47 -0.85 21.65
N ASP A 109 32.48 -0.35 20.42
CA ASP A 109 33.57 -0.57 19.49
C ASP A 109 34.79 0.30 19.88
N VAL A 110 35.76 -0.30 20.55
CA VAL A 110 36.99 0.39 21.00
C VAL A 110 38.02 0.55 19.86
N THR A 111 37.76 0.03 18.66
CA THR A 111 38.78 -0.09 17.59
C THR A 111 39.07 1.19 16.79
N GLY A 112 38.38 2.30 17.06
CA GLY A 112 38.61 3.59 16.37
C GLY A 112 39.69 4.51 16.97
N GLY A 113 40.38 4.09 18.04
CA GLY A 113 41.18 4.98 18.87
C GLY A 113 42.65 4.59 19.05
N VAL A 114 43.40 4.25 17.99
CA VAL A 114 44.86 4.11 18.12
C VAL A 114 45.57 4.66 16.87
N GLY A 115 46.26 5.81 17.02
CA GLY A 115 47.25 6.23 16.02
C GLY A 115 47.51 7.73 15.89
N GLY A 116 47.88 8.41 16.97
CA GLY A 116 48.34 9.81 16.87
C GLY A 116 48.91 10.32 18.19
N LYS A 117 50.14 9.90 18.52
CA LYS A 117 50.92 10.47 19.63
C LYS A 117 51.03 12.00 19.41
N ALA A 118 50.34 12.77 20.23
CA ALA A 118 50.54 14.21 20.33
C ALA A 118 51.91 14.47 20.96
N SER A 119 52.90 14.79 20.13
CA SER A 119 54.13 15.43 20.57
C SER A 119 53.84 16.89 20.90
N SER A 120 54.13 17.26 22.15
CA SER A 120 54.13 18.61 22.69
C SER A 120 55.05 19.56 21.91
N SER A 121 54.57 20.75 21.55
CA SER A 121 55.34 22.00 21.52
C SER A 121 54.41 23.22 21.52
N PRO A 122 54.70 24.28 22.30
CA PRO A 122 53.86 25.46 22.44
C PRO A 122 54.27 26.57 21.46
N SER A 123 53.31 27.26 20.85
CA SER A 123 53.60 28.55 20.21
C SER A 123 52.39 29.49 20.23
N THR A 124 52.74 30.74 20.51
CA THR A 124 51.98 31.89 20.96
C THR A 124 51.30 32.67 19.83
N SER A 125 50.19 33.34 20.16
CA SER A 125 49.59 34.52 19.49
C SER A 125 48.92 34.26 18.12
N THR A 126 47.77 34.84 17.74
CA THR A 126 47.34 36.24 17.89
C THR A 126 45.81 36.36 17.76
N SER A 127 45.28 37.35 18.47
CA SER A 127 43.92 37.87 18.41
C SER A 127 43.54 38.38 17.02
N ARG A 128 42.34 38.01 16.53
CA ARG A 128 41.50 38.92 15.74
C ARG A 128 40.03 38.76 16.11
N LYS A 129 39.57 39.83 16.76
CA LYS A 129 38.23 40.16 17.20
C LYS A 129 37.39 40.55 15.96
N GLY A 130 36.27 39.87 15.74
CA GLY A 130 35.27 40.21 14.74
C GLY A 130 33.90 39.85 15.29
N SER A 131 33.25 40.84 15.92
CA SER A 131 31.99 40.73 16.64
C SER A 131 30.82 40.79 15.67
N LEU A 132 29.90 39.83 15.74
CA LEU A 132 28.48 40.04 15.44
C LEU A 132 27.69 39.31 16.54
N LYS A 133 27.12 40.13 17.42
CA LYS A 133 26.15 39.72 18.44
C LYS A 133 24.84 39.41 17.72
N ASP A 134 24.20 38.31 18.10
CA ASP A 134 22.74 38.22 18.05
C ASP A 134 22.27 37.86 19.47
N GLU A 135 21.58 38.81 20.09
CA GLU A 135 20.98 38.68 21.40
C GLU A 135 19.59 38.07 21.21
N GLY A 136 19.42 36.82 21.66
CA GLY A 136 18.14 36.10 21.67
C GLY A 136 17.93 35.38 22.99
N ALA A 137 17.45 36.15 23.97
CA ALA A 137 16.83 35.78 25.24
C ALA A 137 16.80 34.29 25.65
N ALA A 138 17.51 34.00 26.73
CA ALA A 138 17.16 32.93 27.65
C ALA A 138 15.75 33.20 28.24
N VAL A 139 14.78 32.35 27.91
CA VAL A 139 13.53 32.21 28.66
C VAL A 139 13.30 30.73 28.92
N GLY A 140 13.25 30.37 30.19
CA GLY A 140 13.27 28.99 30.67
C GLY A 140 12.00 28.21 30.36
N GLY A 141 12.18 27.03 29.79
CA GLY A 141 11.28 25.88 29.93
C GLY A 141 11.99 24.81 30.76
N ARG A 142 11.77 24.81 32.08
CA ARG A 142 12.14 23.71 32.97
C ARG A 142 11.11 22.59 32.80
N GLY A 143 11.49 21.55 32.06
CA GLY A 143 10.67 20.34 31.88
C GLY A 143 11.39 19.11 31.33
N GLY A 144 12.65 19.22 30.87
CA GLY A 144 13.45 18.04 30.55
C GLY A 144 13.95 17.37 31.83
N SER A 145 13.54 16.13 32.06
CA SER A 145 14.01 15.32 33.20
C SER A 145 15.55 15.27 33.23
N MET A 146 16.14 15.39 34.43
CA MET A 146 17.59 15.28 34.62
C MET A 146 18.13 13.92 34.11
N MET A 147 17.30 12.87 34.20
CA MET A 147 17.56 11.54 33.64
C MET A 147 17.74 11.59 32.12
N GLU A 148 16.86 12.35 31.43
CA GLU A 148 16.83 12.46 29.98
C GLU A 148 18.09 13.13 29.42
N ARG A 149 18.60 14.15 30.11
CA ARG A 149 19.87 14.80 29.76
C ARG A 149 21.08 13.93 30.04
N SER A 150 20.97 12.98 30.98
CA SER A 150 22.08 12.12 31.40
C SER A 150 22.38 11.04 30.37
N TRP A 151 21.38 10.23 30.01
CA TRP A 151 21.59 9.14 29.04
C TRP A 151 21.88 9.70 27.64
N ARG A 152 21.25 10.81 27.21
CA ARG A 152 21.56 11.45 25.91
C ARG A 152 23.03 11.85 25.78
N LYS A 153 23.60 12.44 26.83
CA LYS A 153 25.03 12.80 26.86
C LYS A 153 25.88 11.55 26.77
N GLU A 154 25.53 10.52 27.54
CA GLU A 154 26.24 9.25 27.54
C GLU A 154 26.21 8.56 26.16
N TRP A 155 25.08 8.60 25.47
CA TRP A 155 24.92 8.03 24.13
C TRP A 155 25.63 8.86 23.03
N SER A 156 25.73 10.18 23.20
CA SER A 156 26.50 11.05 22.28
C SER A 156 28.01 10.83 22.35
N LEU A 157 28.51 10.26 23.45
CA LEU A 157 29.94 9.97 23.67
C LEU A 157 30.36 8.60 23.13
N ARG A 158 29.40 7.73 22.79
CA ARG A 158 29.60 6.29 22.55
C ARG A 158 29.06 5.93 21.16
N THR A 159 29.81 6.32 20.11
CA THR A 159 29.28 6.43 18.74
C THR A 159 29.29 5.14 17.92
N LYS A 160 29.78 4.01 18.45
CA LYS A 160 29.76 2.72 17.75
C LYS A 160 29.55 1.55 18.72
N TRP A 161 28.54 0.73 18.42
CA TRP A 161 28.15 -0.44 19.19
C TRP A 161 28.27 -1.72 18.38
N VAL A 162 28.62 -2.82 19.03
CA VAL A 162 28.72 -4.17 18.45
C VAL A 162 27.93 -5.15 19.31
N ILE A 163 27.27 -6.11 18.65
CA ILE A 163 26.63 -7.26 19.28
C ILE A 163 27.75 -8.25 19.65
N ALA A 164 28.22 -8.21 20.89
CA ALA A 164 29.32 -9.07 21.34
C ALA A 164 28.83 -10.48 21.74
N ASP A 165 27.60 -10.60 22.22
CA ASP A 165 26.99 -11.86 22.62
C ASP A 165 25.62 -12.00 21.94
N LYS A 166 25.59 -12.79 20.85
CA LYS A 166 24.42 -13.01 20.01
C LYS A 166 23.29 -13.70 20.77
N ASP A 167 23.61 -14.64 21.67
CA ASP A 167 22.61 -15.36 22.45
C ASP A 167 21.92 -14.43 23.45
N LYS A 168 22.69 -13.60 24.17
CA LYS A 168 22.12 -12.55 25.03
C LYS A 168 21.30 -11.54 24.25
N PHE A 169 21.73 -11.18 23.05
CA PHE A 169 21.00 -10.24 22.20
C PHE A 169 19.63 -10.78 21.76
N THR A 170 19.49 -12.10 21.60
CA THR A 170 18.16 -12.70 21.34
C THR A 170 17.16 -12.46 22.46
N ASN A 171 17.62 -12.32 23.72
CA ASN A 171 16.75 -11.97 24.84
C ASN A 171 16.27 -10.52 24.73
N LEU A 172 17.11 -9.59 24.24
CA LEU A 172 16.66 -8.22 23.96
C LEU A 172 15.54 -8.24 22.93
N LEU A 173 15.74 -8.93 21.81
CA LEU A 173 14.74 -9.03 20.74
C LEU A 173 13.41 -9.62 21.24
N ARG A 174 13.47 -10.62 22.14
CA ARG A 174 12.28 -11.20 22.78
C ARG A 174 11.58 -10.16 23.65
N ASP A 175 12.31 -9.51 24.56
CA ASP A 175 11.75 -8.51 25.48
C ASP A 175 11.11 -7.34 24.70
N LEU A 176 11.79 -6.80 23.68
CA LEU A 176 11.27 -5.72 22.83
C LEU A 176 9.96 -6.11 22.13
N LYS A 177 9.93 -7.32 21.56
CA LYS A 177 8.72 -7.86 20.93
C LYS A 177 7.59 -8.01 21.95
N ASP A 178 7.87 -8.58 23.12
CA ASP A 178 6.85 -8.83 24.13
C ASP A 178 6.26 -7.51 24.66
N PHE A 179 7.08 -6.46 24.82
CA PHE A 179 6.59 -5.12 25.14
C PHE A 179 5.71 -4.56 24.02
N ASN A 180 6.16 -4.60 22.76
CA ASN A 180 5.37 -4.11 21.64
C ASN A 180 4.06 -4.90 21.44
N ASP A 181 4.05 -6.21 21.65
CA ASP A 181 2.83 -7.03 21.66
C ASP A 181 1.90 -6.61 22.80
N GLY A 182 2.45 -6.27 23.97
CA GLY A 182 1.70 -5.71 25.09
C GLY A 182 1.06 -4.37 24.75
N LEU A 183 1.81 -3.47 24.11
CA LEU A 183 1.31 -2.16 23.65
C LEU A 183 0.26 -2.30 22.55
N GLU A 184 0.45 -3.23 21.62
CA GLU A 184 -0.50 -3.53 20.54
C GLU A 184 -1.85 -3.98 21.09
N ARG A 185 -1.87 -4.80 22.15
CA ARG A 185 -3.10 -5.25 22.83
C ARG A 185 -3.89 -4.13 23.50
N LEU A 186 -3.35 -2.91 23.59
CA LEU A 186 -4.10 -1.74 24.06
C LEU A 186 -5.10 -1.26 23.00
N PHE A 187 -4.88 -1.53 21.71
CA PHE A 187 -5.84 -1.19 20.66
C PHE A 187 -7.12 -2.03 20.75
N PRO A 188 -8.28 -1.46 20.39
CA PRO A 188 -9.45 -2.25 20.04
C PRO A 188 -9.11 -3.26 18.94
N PRO A 189 -9.59 -4.53 19.01
CA PRO A 189 -9.28 -5.55 18.01
C PRO A 189 -9.59 -5.14 16.56
N SER A 190 -10.58 -4.26 16.36
CA SER A 190 -10.95 -3.75 15.04
C SER A 190 -9.88 -2.87 14.38
N GLN A 191 -8.99 -2.23 15.15
CA GLN A 191 -7.96 -1.32 14.65
C GLN A 191 -6.62 -2.02 14.39
N LEU A 192 -6.44 -3.24 14.92
CA LEU A 192 -5.20 -4.01 14.79
C LEU A 192 -4.79 -4.25 13.33
N PRO A 193 -5.68 -4.63 12.39
CA PRO A 193 -5.27 -4.86 11.01
C PRO A 193 -4.69 -3.61 10.35
N SER A 194 -5.31 -2.44 10.60
CA SER A 194 -4.83 -1.17 10.06
C SER A 194 -3.50 -0.73 10.67
N PHE A 195 -3.35 -0.90 11.99
CA PHE A 195 -2.07 -0.70 12.66
C PHE A 195 -0.97 -1.60 12.09
N GLN A 196 -1.25 -2.90 11.91
CA GLN A 196 -0.29 -3.87 11.39
C GLN A 196 0.15 -3.56 9.95
N ARG A 197 -0.82 -3.15 9.12
CA ARG A 197 -0.57 -2.71 7.74
C ARG A 197 0.30 -1.46 7.71
N ALA A 198 0.05 -0.48 8.57
CA ALA A 198 0.78 0.78 8.58
C ALA A 198 2.28 0.61 8.83
N TRP A 199 2.68 -0.16 9.85
CA TRP A 199 4.11 -0.40 10.11
C TRP A 199 4.75 -1.30 9.05
N THR A 200 4.02 -2.30 8.53
CA THR A 200 4.48 -3.15 7.43
C THR A 200 4.78 -2.34 6.18
N HIS A 201 3.85 -1.47 5.77
CA HIS A 201 4.01 -0.61 4.60
C HIS A 201 5.17 0.37 4.75
N ARG A 202 5.32 0.98 5.93
CA ARG A 202 6.46 1.88 6.22
C ARG A 202 7.81 1.17 6.16
N LEU A 203 7.91 -0.08 6.62
CA LEU A 203 9.14 -0.86 6.48
C LEU A 203 9.47 -1.10 5.01
N LEU A 204 8.50 -1.57 4.22
CA LEU A 204 8.67 -1.82 2.78
C LEU A 204 9.02 -0.55 2.00
N GLU A 205 8.43 0.58 2.37
CA GLU A 205 8.74 1.89 1.79
C GLU A 205 10.14 2.35 2.17
N SER A 206 10.56 2.16 3.43
CA SER A 206 11.90 2.51 3.89
C SER A 206 13.01 1.68 3.25
N ALA A 207 12.72 0.43 2.88
CA ALA A 207 13.62 -0.41 2.09
C ALA A 207 13.70 0.02 0.62
N GLN A 208 12.77 0.87 0.17
CA GLN A 208 12.68 1.39 -1.20
C GLN A 208 12.79 0.25 -2.22
N ARG A 209 13.74 0.35 -3.16
CA ARG A 209 14.05 -0.69 -4.16
C ARG A 209 15.38 -1.39 -3.88
N ASP A 210 15.85 -1.38 -2.63
CA ASP A 210 17.08 -2.05 -2.22
C ASP A 210 16.82 -3.53 -1.92
N LEU A 211 17.25 -4.40 -2.84
CA LEU A 211 17.11 -5.85 -2.72
C LEU A 211 17.85 -6.43 -1.49
N THR A 212 18.91 -5.78 -1.02
CA THR A 212 19.64 -6.24 0.17
C THR A 212 18.83 -5.99 1.43
N GLN A 213 18.21 -4.81 1.55
CA GLN A 213 17.32 -4.47 2.66
C GLN A 213 16.05 -5.33 2.66
N LEU A 214 15.48 -5.62 1.48
CA LEU A 214 14.30 -6.47 1.36
C LEU A 214 14.61 -7.94 1.71
N SER A 215 15.75 -8.46 1.26
CA SER A 215 16.23 -9.79 1.68
C SER A 215 16.46 -9.87 3.19
N LEU A 216 16.96 -8.79 3.78
CA LEU A 216 17.16 -8.70 5.22
C LEU A 216 15.81 -8.70 5.97
N LEU A 217 14.83 -7.93 5.49
CA LEU A 217 13.46 -7.93 6.02
C LEU A 217 12.82 -9.32 5.92
N GLU A 218 12.92 -9.99 4.77
CA GLU A 218 12.39 -11.34 4.57
C GLU A 218 12.98 -12.34 5.57
N THR A 219 14.31 -12.37 5.70
CA THR A 219 14.99 -13.31 6.61
C THR A 219 14.76 -12.95 8.08
N ALA A 220 14.72 -11.67 8.45
CA ALA A 220 14.45 -11.22 9.81
C ALA A 220 13.01 -11.49 10.27
N SER A 221 12.04 -11.39 9.36
CA SER A 221 10.61 -11.58 9.65
C SER A 221 10.13 -13.03 9.56
N SER A 222 10.94 -13.95 9.00
CA SER A 222 10.51 -15.29 8.61
C SER A 222 9.78 -16.12 9.69
N ASP A 223 10.19 -15.98 10.95
CA ASP A 223 9.65 -16.78 12.07
C ASP A 223 8.57 -16.04 12.88
N THR A 224 8.52 -14.71 12.77
CA THR A 224 7.74 -13.85 13.67
C THR A 224 6.60 -13.13 12.95
N TYR A 225 6.84 -12.68 11.71
CA TYR A 225 5.95 -11.81 10.95
C TYR A 225 5.75 -12.34 9.52
N PRO A 226 4.94 -13.41 9.33
CA PRO A 226 4.81 -14.09 8.05
C PRO A 226 4.23 -13.20 6.94
N GLN A 227 3.37 -12.25 7.27
CA GLN A 227 2.84 -11.28 6.31
C GLN A 227 3.94 -10.34 5.80
N LEU A 228 4.75 -9.74 6.70
CA LEU A 228 5.88 -8.90 6.30
C LEU A 228 6.88 -9.69 5.43
N LYS A 229 7.20 -10.93 5.80
CA LYS A 229 8.06 -11.82 5.00
C LYS A 229 7.55 -11.93 3.57
N THR A 230 6.26 -12.22 3.45
CA THR A 230 5.60 -12.39 2.16
C THR A 230 5.64 -11.11 1.34
N SER A 231 5.29 -9.97 1.93
CA SER A 231 5.32 -8.68 1.23
C SER A 231 6.74 -8.27 0.82
N ALA A 232 7.76 -8.54 1.64
CA ALA A 232 9.16 -8.30 1.29
C ALA A 232 9.62 -9.17 0.11
N ASN A 233 9.23 -10.44 0.09
CA ASN A 233 9.51 -11.36 -1.02
C ASN A 233 8.80 -10.90 -2.31
N LEU A 234 7.51 -10.57 -2.23
CA LEU A 234 6.73 -10.08 -3.38
C LEU A 234 7.31 -8.79 -3.95
N LYS A 235 7.73 -7.85 -3.10
CA LYS A 235 8.39 -6.62 -3.53
C LYS A 235 9.74 -6.88 -4.17
N SER A 236 10.52 -7.82 -3.64
CA SER A 236 11.80 -8.25 -4.24
C SER A 236 11.58 -8.87 -5.61
N LEU A 237 10.60 -9.77 -5.75
CA LEU A 237 10.20 -10.35 -7.03
C LEU A 237 9.85 -9.24 -8.02
N ARG A 238 8.99 -8.29 -7.60
CA ARG A 238 8.58 -7.14 -8.40
C ARG A 238 9.77 -6.33 -8.93
N ILE A 239 10.73 -6.00 -8.07
CA ILE A 239 11.92 -5.22 -8.45
C ILE A 239 12.82 -6.00 -9.41
N ASN A 240 12.99 -7.31 -9.19
CA ASN A 240 13.81 -8.14 -10.07
C ASN A 240 13.24 -8.20 -11.50
N LEU A 241 11.91 -8.23 -11.66
CA LEU A 241 11.25 -8.16 -12.97
C LEU A 241 11.51 -6.83 -13.72
N ASP A 242 11.83 -5.76 -12.99
CA ASP A 242 12.13 -4.44 -13.55
C ASP A 242 13.63 -4.23 -13.88
N SER A 243 14.51 -5.15 -13.46
CA SER A 243 15.97 -4.95 -13.52
C SER A 243 16.53 -4.92 -14.95
N LYS A 244 17.50 -4.03 -15.24
CA LYS A 244 18.19 -3.93 -16.55
C LYS A 244 19.67 -4.31 -16.45
N PRO A 245 20.24 -5.06 -17.42
CA PRO A 245 19.54 -5.58 -18.59
C PRO A 245 18.62 -6.75 -18.20
N GLN A 246 17.38 -6.72 -18.69
CA GLN A 246 16.41 -7.82 -18.49
C GLN A 246 16.88 -9.13 -19.15
N SER A 247 18.02 -9.15 -19.85
CA SER A 247 18.61 -10.34 -20.46
C SER A 247 19.07 -11.40 -19.46
N ALA A 248 19.28 -11.04 -18.19
CA ALA A 248 19.67 -11.99 -17.14
C ALA A 248 18.51 -12.91 -16.72
N PHE A 249 17.25 -12.50 -16.94
CA PHE A 249 16.07 -13.28 -16.57
C PHE A 249 15.30 -13.71 -17.82
N LYS A 250 15.62 -14.90 -18.34
CA LYS A 250 14.86 -15.50 -19.46
C LYS A 250 13.44 -15.84 -18.98
N PRO A 251 12.39 -15.63 -19.78
CA PRO A 251 11.05 -16.10 -19.44
C PRO A 251 11.12 -17.59 -19.14
N THR A 252 10.56 -17.97 -17.99
CA THR A 252 10.59 -19.38 -17.57
C THR A 252 9.54 -20.18 -18.31
N PHE A 253 8.48 -19.52 -18.80
CA PHE A 253 7.30 -20.14 -19.40
C PHE A 253 6.62 -21.15 -18.47
N ALA A 254 6.95 -21.14 -17.17
CA ALA A 254 6.47 -22.11 -16.19
C ALA A 254 4.95 -22.04 -16.00
N LEU A 255 4.38 -20.84 -16.20
CA LEU A 255 2.94 -20.58 -16.11
C LEU A 255 2.28 -20.43 -17.50
N LYS A 256 2.96 -20.85 -18.59
CA LYS A 256 2.36 -20.83 -19.92
C LYS A 256 1.39 -22.00 -20.05
N VAL A 257 0.10 -21.68 -20.17
CA VAL A 257 -0.98 -22.64 -20.34
C VAL A 257 -1.19 -22.90 -21.84
N PRO A 258 -1.19 -24.16 -22.30
CA PRO A 258 -1.48 -24.46 -23.69
C PRO A 258 -2.95 -24.18 -24.00
N ARG A 259 -3.24 -23.59 -25.16
CA ARG A 259 -4.61 -23.22 -25.57
C ARG A 259 -5.58 -24.40 -25.57
N THR A 260 -5.08 -25.62 -25.77
CA THR A 260 -5.84 -26.88 -25.74
C THR A 260 -6.35 -27.27 -24.35
N ALA A 261 -5.75 -26.76 -23.27
CA ALA A 261 -6.21 -26.97 -21.90
C ALA A 261 -7.40 -26.05 -21.51
N LEU A 262 -7.83 -25.19 -22.44
CA LEU A 262 -8.85 -24.16 -22.23
C LEU A 262 -10.07 -24.37 -23.13
N THR A 263 -11.24 -24.47 -22.53
CA THR A 263 -12.52 -24.38 -23.23
C THR A 263 -13.10 -23.00 -22.98
N ILE A 264 -13.16 -22.16 -24.01
CA ILE A 264 -13.66 -20.79 -23.87
C ILE A 264 -15.12 -20.76 -24.28
N THR A 265 -15.97 -20.24 -23.40
CA THR A 265 -17.38 -20.03 -23.72
C THR A 265 -17.48 -18.82 -24.65
N PRO A 266 -18.07 -18.94 -25.84
CA PRO A 266 -18.34 -17.78 -26.69
C PRO A 266 -19.26 -16.81 -25.93
N PRO A 267 -19.11 -15.48 -26.12
CA PRO A 267 -19.95 -14.52 -25.42
C PRO A 267 -21.43 -14.77 -25.75
N SER A 268 -22.24 -15.09 -24.73
CA SER A 268 -23.66 -15.36 -24.86
C SER A 268 -24.43 -14.11 -25.32
N PRO A 269 -25.46 -14.26 -26.18
CA PRO A 269 -26.26 -13.13 -26.66
C PRO A 269 -27.13 -12.47 -25.57
N GLU A 270 -27.40 -13.13 -24.44
CA GLU A 270 -28.22 -12.56 -23.36
C GLU A 270 -27.56 -11.40 -22.62
N SER A 271 -26.23 -11.27 -22.67
CA SER A 271 -25.55 -10.06 -22.17
C SER A 271 -25.75 -8.84 -23.08
N GLN A 272 -26.36 -8.98 -24.27
CA GLN A 272 -26.56 -7.91 -25.26
C GLN A 272 -27.74 -6.98 -24.97
N THR A 273 -28.68 -7.37 -24.11
CA THR A 273 -30.01 -6.73 -24.04
C THR A 273 -30.13 -5.51 -23.15
N VAL A 274 -29.16 -5.21 -22.28
CA VAL A 274 -29.32 -4.06 -21.33
C VAL A 274 -28.93 -2.71 -21.95
N ASN A 275 -28.09 -2.66 -22.99
CA ASN A 275 -27.54 -1.39 -23.52
C ASN A 275 -27.97 -1.01 -24.94
N GLN A 276 -28.94 -1.67 -25.56
CA GLN A 276 -29.45 -1.29 -26.89
C GLN A 276 -30.98 -1.08 -26.89
N ARG A 277 -31.42 0.01 -26.26
CA ARG A 277 -32.72 0.62 -26.59
C ARG A 277 -32.60 2.14 -26.69
N THR A 278 -31.71 2.65 -27.53
CA THR A 278 -31.89 3.98 -28.12
C THR A 278 -31.31 4.05 -29.54
N SER A 279 -32.11 4.61 -30.44
CA SER A 279 -31.80 5.06 -31.81
C SER A 279 -31.50 4.00 -32.89
N SER A 280 -32.57 3.52 -33.51
CA SER A 280 -32.60 3.19 -34.93
C SER A 280 -32.67 4.47 -35.77
N SER A 281 -31.57 4.89 -36.39
CA SER A 281 -31.60 5.63 -37.65
C SER A 281 -30.24 5.56 -38.36
N SER A 282 -30.31 5.14 -39.60
CA SER A 282 -29.23 5.04 -40.58
C SER A 282 -28.59 6.40 -40.87
N SER A 283 -27.28 6.52 -40.72
CA SER A 283 -26.42 7.28 -41.64
C SER A 283 -24.94 7.02 -41.35
N SER A 284 -24.23 6.75 -42.44
CA SER A 284 -22.79 6.53 -42.53
C SER A 284 -22.00 7.78 -42.07
N SER A 285 -21.29 7.66 -40.96
CA SER A 285 -20.13 8.51 -40.67
C SER A 285 -19.16 7.76 -39.75
N SER A 286 -17.88 7.87 -40.10
CA SER A 286 -16.72 7.29 -39.42
C SER A 286 -16.72 7.61 -37.94
N SER A 287 -17.24 6.69 -37.14
CA SER A 287 -17.19 6.69 -35.68
C SER A 287 -16.07 5.76 -35.25
N THR A 288 -15.19 6.27 -34.40
CA THR A 288 -14.18 5.46 -33.71
C THR A 288 -14.88 4.30 -33.00
N PRO A 289 -14.42 3.05 -33.18
CA PRO A 289 -15.11 1.90 -32.61
C PRO A 289 -15.02 1.99 -31.09
N ILE A 290 -16.17 2.10 -30.43
CA ILE A 290 -16.32 1.80 -29.01
C ILE A 290 -15.91 0.33 -28.87
N VAL A 291 -14.70 0.08 -28.36
CA VAL A 291 -14.21 -1.27 -28.11
C VAL A 291 -15.10 -1.86 -27.01
N ASP A 292 -16.01 -2.75 -27.42
CA ASP A 292 -16.90 -3.48 -26.54
C ASP A 292 -16.07 -4.21 -25.47
N SER A 293 -16.23 -3.82 -24.20
CA SER A 293 -15.54 -4.39 -23.05
C SER A 293 -15.74 -5.91 -22.95
N ARG A 294 -16.79 -6.45 -23.58
CA ARG A 294 -17.08 -7.88 -23.74
C ARG A 294 -16.11 -8.64 -24.65
N ARG A 295 -15.33 -7.96 -25.50
CA ARG A 295 -14.31 -8.63 -26.33
C ARG A 295 -13.01 -8.92 -25.57
N ARG A 296 -12.84 -8.35 -24.38
CA ARG A 296 -11.58 -8.45 -23.61
C ARG A 296 -11.61 -9.49 -22.52
N ARG A 297 -12.78 -9.77 -21.96
CA ARG A 297 -12.93 -10.76 -20.90
C ARG A 297 -13.88 -11.85 -21.35
N CYS A 298 -13.48 -13.11 -21.18
CA CYS A 298 -14.38 -14.23 -21.40
C CYS A 298 -14.27 -15.24 -20.25
N GLN A 299 -15.37 -15.92 -19.99
CA GLN A 299 -15.37 -17.08 -19.11
C GLN A 299 -14.97 -18.32 -19.90
N GLY A 300 -14.41 -19.29 -19.19
CA GLY A 300 -14.10 -20.59 -19.75
C GLY A 300 -13.86 -21.60 -18.65
N HIS A 301 -13.36 -22.74 -19.07
CA HIS A 301 -12.98 -23.84 -18.19
C HIS A 301 -11.54 -24.25 -18.48
N HIS A 302 -10.75 -24.44 -17.42
CA HIS A 302 -9.40 -24.99 -17.47
C HIS A 302 -9.40 -26.41 -16.92
N SER A 303 -8.79 -27.33 -17.67
CA SER A 303 -8.80 -28.77 -17.40
C SER A 303 -8.52 -29.20 -15.95
N THR A 304 -7.66 -28.48 -15.23
CA THR A 304 -7.32 -28.79 -13.82
C THR A 304 -7.71 -27.71 -12.82
N ALA A 305 -7.93 -26.48 -13.27
CA ALA A 305 -8.20 -25.34 -12.37
C ALA A 305 -9.69 -25.04 -12.22
N GLY A 306 -10.54 -25.66 -13.03
CA GLY A 306 -11.98 -25.45 -13.02
C GLY A 306 -12.37 -24.21 -13.82
N ASP A 307 -13.36 -23.47 -13.32
CA ASP A 307 -13.85 -22.28 -13.99
C ASP A 307 -12.81 -21.16 -13.98
N ILE A 308 -12.70 -20.45 -15.10
CA ILE A 308 -11.70 -19.41 -15.32
C ILE A 308 -12.28 -18.18 -15.98
N ILE A 309 -11.55 -17.08 -15.81
CA ILE A 309 -11.72 -15.84 -16.54
C ILE A 309 -10.43 -15.56 -17.29
N VAL A 310 -10.54 -15.21 -18.57
CA VAL A 310 -9.40 -14.84 -19.41
C VAL A 310 -9.49 -13.37 -19.80
N GLU A 311 -8.43 -12.62 -19.54
CA GLU A 311 -8.24 -11.23 -19.98
C GLU A 311 -7.32 -11.17 -21.19
N TRP A 312 -7.87 -10.72 -22.32
CA TRP A 312 -7.19 -10.70 -23.61
C TRP A 312 -6.47 -9.37 -23.86
N VAL A 313 -5.22 -9.49 -24.28
CA VAL A 313 -4.36 -8.40 -24.74
C VAL A 313 -3.98 -8.65 -26.19
N ASP A 314 -4.51 -7.83 -27.09
CA ASP A 314 -4.18 -7.90 -28.51
C ASP A 314 -2.79 -7.35 -28.79
N TYR A 315 -2.11 -7.92 -29.78
CA TYR A 315 -0.81 -7.48 -30.27
C TYR A 315 -0.81 -7.35 -31.81
N ASP A 316 0.14 -6.60 -32.34
CA ASP A 316 0.35 -6.55 -33.79
C ASP A 316 1.11 -7.78 -34.28
N ARG A 317 0.56 -8.49 -35.27
CA ARG A 317 1.20 -9.70 -35.81
C ARG A 317 2.53 -9.36 -36.49
N ASP A 318 2.60 -8.18 -37.11
CA ASP A 318 3.71 -7.79 -37.97
C ASP A 318 4.84 -7.11 -37.16
N ALA A 319 4.56 -6.65 -35.94
CA ALA A 319 5.55 -6.07 -35.04
C ALA A 319 6.22 -7.14 -34.15
N ILE A 320 7.25 -7.79 -34.69
CA ILE A 320 7.94 -8.92 -34.03
C ILE A 320 8.53 -8.52 -32.67
N ASP A 321 9.19 -7.36 -32.60
CA ASP A 321 9.82 -6.87 -31.36
C ASP A 321 8.77 -6.60 -30.27
N GLU A 322 7.62 -6.03 -30.66
CA GLU A 322 6.48 -5.83 -29.76
C GLU A 322 5.95 -7.17 -29.24
N ARG A 323 5.84 -8.17 -30.12
CA ARG A 323 5.33 -9.50 -29.72
C ARG A 323 6.25 -10.17 -28.72
N VAL A 324 7.58 -10.10 -28.92
CA VAL A 324 8.57 -10.63 -27.96
C VAL A 324 8.44 -9.93 -26.62
N ALA A 325 8.31 -8.61 -26.63
CA ALA A 325 8.06 -7.82 -25.43
C ALA A 325 6.74 -8.19 -24.73
N HIS A 326 5.67 -8.40 -25.48
CA HIS A 326 4.37 -8.81 -24.95
C HIS A 326 4.43 -10.18 -24.26
N VAL A 327 5.10 -11.17 -24.85
CA VAL A 327 5.25 -12.51 -24.24
C VAL A 327 5.99 -12.42 -22.91
N ARG A 328 7.11 -11.68 -22.87
CA ARG A 328 7.89 -11.49 -21.64
C ARG A 328 7.03 -10.85 -20.55
N ARG A 329 6.31 -9.79 -20.91
CA ARG A 329 5.38 -9.11 -20.00
C ARG A 329 4.30 -10.04 -19.46
N MET A 330 3.71 -10.89 -20.29
CA MET A 330 2.70 -11.84 -19.84
C MET A 330 3.28 -12.89 -18.88
N ASP A 331 4.49 -13.39 -19.13
CA ASP A 331 5.18 -14.31 -18.20
C ASP A 331 5.46 -13.64 -16.84
N ASP A 332 5.99 -12.41 -16.86
CA ASP A 332 6.31 -11.64 -15.65
C ASP A 332 5.05 -11.32 -14.84
N LEU A 333 3.99 -10.88 -15.51
CA LEU A 333 2.71 -10.56 -14.89
C LEU A 333 2.06 -11.82 -14.30
N ALA A 334 2.05 -12.94 -15.04
CA ALA A 334 1.51 -14.20 -14.53
C ALA A 334 2.26 -14.67 -13.28
N ARG A 335 3.60 -14.59 -13.27
CA ARG A 335 4.40 -14.98 -12.10
C ARG A 335 4.15 -14.08 -10.89
N MET A 336 4.09 -12.78 -11.11
CA MET A 336 3.81 -11.81 -10.03
C MET A 336 2.41 -12.02 -9.44
N MET A 337 1.38 -12.11 -10.29
CA MET A 337 0.00 -12.34 -9.86
C MET A 337 -0.16 -13.69 -9.16
N HIS A 338 0.47 -14.75 -9.68
CA HIS A 338 0.40 -16.08 -9.11
C HIS A 338 0.98 -16.10 -7.69
N SER A 339 2.17 -15.52 -7.49
CA SER A 339 2.78 -15.42 -6.16
C SER A 339 1.98 -14.53 -5.20
N ALA A 340 1.36 -13.47 -5.70
CA ALA A 340 0.68 -12.47 -4.88
C ALA A 340 -0.71 -12.92 -4.41
N SER A 341 -1.51 -13.49 -5.32
CA SER A 341 -2.89 -13.93 -5.05
C SER A 341 -3.00 -14.98 -3.95
N THR A 342 -2.05 -15.92 -3.88
CA THR A 342 -2.05 -16.97 -2.86
C THR A 342 -1.54 -16.51 -1.49
N SER A 343 -0.89 -15.34 -1.42
CA SER A 343 0.02 -15.02 -0.30
C SER A 343 -0.28 -13.68 0.39
N HIS A 344 -1.06 -12.78 -0.22
CA HIS A 344 -1.34 -11.46 0.34
C HIS A 344 -2.86 -11.17 0.41
N PRO A 345 -3.51 -11.39 1.57
CA PRO A 345 -4.97 -11.32 1.69
C PRO A 345 -5.52 -9.92 1.37
N ASP A 346 -4.79 -8.87 1.72
CA ASP A 346 -5.22 -7.50 1.48
C ASP A 346 -5.19 -7.08 -0.01
N LEU A 347 -4.62 -7.86 -0.94
CA LEU A 347 -4.59 -7.46 -2.36
C LEU A 347 -5.93 -7.61 -3.06
N HIS A 348 -6.82 -8.47 -2.54
CA HIS A 348 -8.09 -8.81 -3.18
C HIS A 348 -7.93 -9.19 -4.67
N ALA A 349 -6.79 -9.76 -5.05
CA ALA A 349 -6.49 -10.16 -6.42
C ALA A 349 -7.00 -11.58 -6.67
N ILE A 350 -7.53 -11.84 -7.87
CA ILE A 350 -7.91 -13.21 -8.25
C ILE A 350 -6.66 -14.06 -8.49
N ASP A 351 -6.71 -15.31 -8.03
CA ASP A 351 -5.75 -16.38 -8.30
C ASP A 351 -5.39 -16.45 -9.79
N CYS A 352 -4.13 -16.14 -10.09
CA CYS A 352 -3.63 -16.25 -11.46
C CYS A 352 -3.14 -17.67 -11.72
N VAL A 353 -3.74 -18.34 -12.69
CA VAL A 353 -3.34 -19.68 -13.14
C VAL A 353 -2.11 -19.60 -14.06
N GLY A 354 -2.05 -18.56 -14.89
CA GLY A 354 -0.99 -18.39 -15.87
C GLY A 354 -1.44 -17.57 -17.07
N TYR A 355 -0.83 -17.79 -18.22
CA TYR A 355 -1.17 -17.08 -19.45
C TYR A 355 -1.18 -18.02 -20.67
N THR A 356 -1.98 -17.70 -21.67
CA THR A 356 -2.07 -18.43 -22.95
C THR A 356 -1.73 -17.54 -24.13
N ASP A 357 -1.29 -18.17 -25.21
CA ASP A 357 -1.10 -17.56 -26.52
C ASP A 357 -2.24 -17.99 -27.44
N ASP A 358 -3.01 -17.03 -27.96
CA ASP A 358 -4.04 -17.24 -28.97
C ASP A 358 -3.58 -16.61 -30.29
N THR A 359 -2.48 -17.16 -30.81
CA THR A 359 -1.83 -16.71 -32.04
C THR A 359 -2.79 -16.53 -33.22
N PRO A 360 -3.81 -17.39 -33.46
CA PRO A 360 -4.76 -17.18 -34.55
C PRO A 360 -5.47 -15.82 -34.49
N ASN A 361 -5.78 -15.34 -33.29
CA ASN A 361 -6.47 -14.06 -33.06
C ASN A 361 -5.50 -12.92 -32.70
N SER A 362 -4.19 -13.14 -32.78
CA SER A 362 -3.15 -12.15 -32.47
C SER A 362 -3.29 -11.55 -31.06
N ARG A 363 -3.51 -12.39 -30.04
CA ARG A 363 -3.70 -11.95 -28.65
C ARG A 363 -3.12 -12.92 -27.63
N TYR A 364 -2.73 -12.39 -26.48
CA TYR A 364 -2.38 -13.16 -25.28
C TYR A 364 -3.53 -13.09 -24.28
N GLY A 365 -3.72 -14.15 -23.50
CA GLY A 365 -4.74 -14.21 -22.46
C GLY A 365 -4.11 -14.43 -21.10
N LEU A 366 -4.33 -13.52 -20.15
CA LEU A 366 -4.01 -13.76 -18.74
C LEU A 366 -5.18 -14.52 -18.10
N ILE A 367 -4.88 -15.60 -17.38
CA ILE A 367 -5.88 -16.58 -16.94
C ILE A 367 -5.99 -16.52 -15.42
N TYR A 368 -7.21 -16.25 -14.97
CA TYR A 368 -7.59 -16.18 -13.57
C TYR A 368 -8.51 -17.35 -13.23
N LYS A 369 -8.34 -17.94 -12.06
CA LYS A 369 -9.26 -18.94 -11.52
C LYS A 369 -10.50 -18.24 -11.00
N ALA A 370 -11.67 -18.56 -11.52
CA ALA A 370 -12.92 -17.99 -11.05
C ALA A 370 -13.38 -18.77 -9.81
N PRO A 371 -13.62 -18.11 -8.65
CA PRO A 371 -14.15 -18.80 -7.46
C PRO A 371 -15.54 -19.41 -7.69
N SER A 372 -16.29 -18.92 -8.68
CA SER A 372 -17.60 -19.40 -9.08
C SER A 372 -17.80 -19.25 -10.60
N SER A 373 -18.70 -20.05 -11.16
CA SER A 373 -19.05 -20.02 -12.58
C SER A 373 -19.79 -18.75 -13.01
N SER A 374 -20.35 -17.98 -12.07
CA SER A 374 -20.99 -16.69 -12.33
C SER A 374 -20.27 -15.56 -11.62
N TYR A 375 -20.24 -14.39 -12.26
CA TYR A 375 -19.72 -13.17 -11.65
C TYR A 375 -20.49 -11.95 -12.12
N SER A 376 -20.37 -10.87 -11.36
CA SER A 376 -20.84 -9.55 -11.73
C SER A 376 -19.75 -8.53 -11.51
N THR A 377 -19.71 -7.47 -12.32
CA THR A 377 -18.83 -6.32 -12.06
C THR A 377 -19.55 -5.26 -11.24
N LEU A 378 -18.80 -4.46 -10.48
CA LEU A 378 -19.37 -3.31 -9.77
C LEU A 378 -20.08 -2.36 -10.76
N HIS A 379 -19.53 -2.16 -11.96
CA HIS A 379 -20.18 -1.38 -13.01
C HIS A 379 -21.56 -1.91 -13.38
N ALA A 380 -21.71 -3.24 -13.55
CA ALA A 380 -22.99 -3.86 -13.89
C ALA A 380 -24.01 -3.72 -12.74
N LEU A 381 -23.55 -3.86 -11.49
CA LEU A 381 -24.40 -3.69 -10.31
C LEU A 381 -24.91 -2.26 -10.16
N ILE A 382 -24.03 -1.27 -10.33
CA ILE A 382 -24.39 0.15 -10.25
C ILE A 382 -25.29 0.59 -11.42
N SER A 383 -25.09 0.02 -12.62
CA SER A 383 -25.86 0.36 -13.82
C SER A 383 -27.26 -0.27 -13.85
N SER A 384 -27.52 -1.28 -13.02
CA SER A 384 -28.80 -2.00 -13.01
C SER A 384 -29.94 -1.11 -12.52
N SER A 385 -31.05 -1.08 -13.27
CA SER A 385 -32.31 -0.49 -12.81
C SER A 385 -33.06 -1.36 -11.80
N ASP A 386 -32.73 -2.64 -11.77
CA ASP A 386 -33.49 -3.66 -11.03
C ASP A 386 -32.96 -3.80 -9.61
N LEU A 387 -31.70 -3.41 -9.38
CA LEU A 387 -31.08 -3.43 -8.07
C LEU A 387 -31.24 -2.09 -7.34
N LYS A 388 -31.43 -2.17 -6.03
CA LYS A 388 -31.42 -1.03 -5.13
C LYS A 388 -29.98 -0.73 -4.68
N THR A 389 -29.76 0.53 -4.32
CA THR A 389 -28.50 0.95 -3.69
C THR A 389 -28.29 0.20 -2.36
N PRO A 390 -27.13 -0.44 -2.15
CA PRO A 390 -26.77 -1.04 -0.88
C PRO A 390 -26.69 -0.03 0.26
N ASP A 391 -26.78 -0.56 1.48
CA ASP A 391 -26.71 0.24 2.68
C ASP A 391 -25.38 1.01 2.76
N LEU A 392 -25.41 2.16 3.43
CA LEU A 392 -24.27 3.07 3.44
C LEU A 392 -23.03 2.42 4.06
N ASP A 393 -23.20 1.64 5.13
CA ASP A 393 -22.13 0.92 5.81
C ASP A 393 -21.48 -0.15 4.90
N GLN A 394 -22.28 -0.87 4.09
CA GLN A 394 -21.77 -1.82 3.08
C GLN A 394 -20.94 -1.10 2.02
N ARG A 395 -21.40 0.05 1.53
CA ARG A 395 -20.67 0.85 0.53
C ARG A 395 -19.37 1.43 1.08
N ILE A 396 -19.35 1.83 2.36
CA ILE A 396 -18.13 2.30 3.03
C ILE A 396 -17.15 1.14 3.25
N ARG A 397 -17.63 -0.05 3.63
CA ARG A 397 -16.77 -1.25 3.75
C ARG A 397 -16.14 -1.63 2.40
N LEU A 398 -16.91 -1.59 1.31
CA LEU A 398 -16.37 -1.80 -0.04
C LEU A 398 -15.29 -0.76 -0.37
N ALA A 399 -15.57 0.53 -0.15
CA ALA A 399 -14.61 1.61 -0.37
C ALA A 399 -13.30 1.41 0.42
N HIS A 400 -13.41 1.07 1.72
CA HIS A 400 -12.28 0.79 2.59
C HIS A 400 -11.46 -0.39 2.07
N THR A 401 -12.12 -1.49 1.70
CA THR A 401 -11.49 -2.70 1.16
C THR A 401 -10.68 -2.41 -0.11
N LEU A 402 -11.24 -1.63 -1.04
CA LEU A 402 -10.55 -1.23 -2.27
C LEU A 402 -9.36 -0.29 -2.00
N ALA A 403 -9.50 0.61 -1.02
CA ALA A 403 -8.40 1.50 -0.63
C ALA A 403 -7.24 0.72 0.00
N VAL A 404 -7.54 -0.27 0.86
CA VAL A 404 -6.57 -1.19 1.44
C VAL A 404 -5.86 -2.00 0.36
N ALA A 405 -6.61 -2.52 -0.62
CA ALA A 405 -6.04 -3.27 -1.73
C ALA A 405 -5.08 -2.44 -2.57
N LEU A 406 -5.46 -1.21 -2.89
CA LEU A 406 -4.58 -0.33 -3.64
C LEU A 406 -3.33 0.07 -2.84
N TRP A 407 -3.48 0.35 -1.54
CA TRP A 407 -2.33 0.70 -0.69
C TRP A 407 -1.34 -0.48 -0.59
N SER A 408 -1.86 -1.70 -0.52
CA SER A 408 -1.07 -2.93 -0.52
C SER A 408 -0.34 -3.15 -1.84
N LEU A 409 -0.99 -2.93 -2.99
CA LEU A 409 -0.31 -2.94 -4.30
C LEU A 409 0.84 -1.91 -4.35
N HIS A 410 0.58 -0.70 -3.87
CA HIS A 410 1.56 0.39 -3.87
C HIS A 410 2.73 0.13 -2.92
N SER A 411 2.55 -0.57 -1.80
CA SER A 411 3.66 -0.90 -0.89
C SER A 411 4.65 -1.88 -1.52
N LEU A 412 4.17 -2.72 -2.44
CA LEU A 412 4.96 -3.66 -3.26
C LEU A 412 5.58 -3.02 -4.51
N ASP A 413 5.43 -1.71 -4.73
CA ASP A 413 5.80 -1.01 -5.98
C ASP A 413 5.11 -1.59 -7.23
N TRP A 414 3.85 -1.96 -7.05
CA TRP A 414 2.98 -2.43 -8.11
C TRP A 414 1.86 -1.43 -8.39
N LEU A 415 1.75 -0.99 -9.64
CA LEU A 415 0.71 -0.09 -10.12
C LEU A 415 -0.39 -0.86 -10.86
N HIS A 416 -1.65 -0.55 -10.58
CA HIS A 416 -2.79 -1.21 -11.21
C HIS A 416 -2.98 -0.73 -12.66
N LYS A 417 -2.91 0.58 -12.91
CA LYS A 417 -2.98 1.24 -14.24
C LYS A 417 -4.34 1.23 -14.93
N SER A 418 -5.32 0.56 -14.35
CA SER A 418 -6.62 0.26 -14.97
C SER A 418 -7.77 0.14 -13.95
N LEU A 419 -7.60 0.69 -12.75
CA LEU A 419 -8.60 0.61 -11.69
C LEU A 419 -9.89 1.34 -12.11
N CYS A 420 -11.00 0.60 -12.20
CA CYS A 420 -12.33 1.12 -12.51
C CYS A 420 -13.43 0.14 -12.02
N SER A 421 -14.69 0.57 -12.02
CA SER A 421 -15.82 -0.27 -11.61
C SER A 421 -16.04 -1.53 -12.46
N SER A 422 -15.53 -1.58 -13.69
CA SER A 422 -15.58 -2.79 -14.54
C SER A 422 -14.52 -3.84 -14.19
N ASN A 423 -13.51 -3.44 -13.41
CA ASN A 423 -12.39 -4.25 -12.96
C ASN A 423 -12.49 -4.65 -11.48
N ILE A 424 -13.67 -4.42 -10.89
CA ILE A 424 -14.05 -4.90 -9.56
C ILE A 424 -15.16 -5.92 -9.77
N THR A 425 -14.95 -7.15 -9.30
CA THR A 425 -15.83 -8.29 -9.53
C THR A 425 -16.26 -8.95 -8.24
N PHE A 426 -17.41 -9.64 -8.28
CA PHE A 426 -17.98 -10.37 -7.16
C PHE A 426 -18.33 -11.79 -7.62
N PHE A 427 -17.97 -12.78 -6.79
CA PHE A 427 -18.20 -14.20 -7.04
C PHE A 427 -18.89 -14.86 -5.83
N PRO A 428 -19.94 -15.68 -6.03
CA PRO A 428 -20.76 -15.75 -7.23
C PRO A 428 -21.32 -14.37 -7.64
N SER A 429 -21.96 -14.28 -8.81
CA SER A 429 -22.61 -13.04 -9.24
C SER A 429 -23.51 -12.48 -8.13
N ALA A 430 -23.31 -11.21 -7.77
CA ALA A 430 -24.07 -10.57 -6.71
C ALA A 430 -25.57 -10.50 -7.05
N PHE A 431 -25.93 -10.51 -8.35
CA PHE A 431 -27.33 -10.68 -8.77
C PHE A 431 -27.90 -12.03 -8.31
N SER A 432 -27.16 -13.12 -8.55
CA SER A 432 -27.56 -14.48 -8.20
C SER A 432 -27.60 -14.68 -6.69
N THR A 433 -26.59 -14.18 -5.97
CA THR A 433 -26.54 -14.26 -4.51
C THR A 433 -27.73 -13.54 -3.88
N SER A 434 -28.03 -12.34 -4.36
CA SER A 434 -29.14 -11.54 -3.81
C SER A 434 -30.48 -12.19 -4.06
N ALA A 435 -30.71 -12.78 -5.24
CA ALA A 435 -31.95 -13.48 -5.56
C ALA A 435 -32.33 -14.60 -4.58
N ASN A 436 -31.37 -15.17 -3.85
CA ASN A 436 -31.60 -16.20 -2.84
C ASN A 436 -31.98 -15.63 -1.45
N SER A 437 -32.11 -14.32 -1.32
CA SER A 437 -32.45 -13.66 -0.06
C SER A 437 -33.87 -14.02 0.41
N PRO A 438 -34.09 -14.12 1.74
CA PRO A 438 -35.37 -14.59 2.30
C PRO A 438 -36.55 -13.64 2.06
N THR A 439 -36.29 -12.39 1.66
CA THR A 439 -37.34 -11.40 1.38
C THR A 439 -37.15 -10.78 0.02
N ALA A 440 -38.26 -10.44 -0.64
CA ALA A 440 -38.24 -9.77 -1.94
C ALA A 440 -37.51 -8.41 -1.92
N THR A 441 -37.47 -7.73 -0.77
CA THR A 441 -36.74 -6.46 -0.66
C THR A 441 -35.23 -6.69 -0.57
N ALA A 442 -34.79 -7.65 0.23
CA ALA A 442 -33.37 -8.02 0.32
C ALA A 442 -32.85 -8.58 -1.01
N ALA A 443 -33.70 -9.26 -1.78
CA ALA A 443 -33.32 -9.81 -3.08
C ALA A 443 -32.95 -8.76 -4.15
N LEU A 444 -33.29 -7.50 -3.91
CA LEU A 444 -32.94 -6.37 -4.79
C LEU A 444 -31.64 -5.67 -4.36
N ILE A 445 -31.05 -6.03 -3.22
CA ILE A 445 -29.83 -5.39 -2.71
C ILE A 445 -28.64 -6.29 -3.03
N PRO A 446 -27.69 -5.86 -3.88
CA PRO A 446 -26.54 -6.67 -4.25
C PRO A 446 -25.60 -6.90 -3.07
N ASP A 447 -25.16 -8.14 -2.87
CA ASP A 447 -24.04 -8.45 -1.98
C ASP A 447 -22.73 -7.94 -2.58
N ILE A 448 -22.10 -6.99 -1.88
CA ILE A 448 -20.85 -6.33 -2.28
C ILE A 448 -19.73 -6.52 -1.24
N SER A 449 -19.84 -7.56 -0.41
CA SER A 449 -18.95 -7.77 0.74
C SER A 449 -17.55 -8.28 0.38
N ASP A 450 -17.41 -9.09 -0.68
CA ASP A 450 -16.14 -9.71 -1.08
C ASP A 450 -15.75 -9.34 -2.52
N PRO A 451 -15.13 -8.16 -2.73
CA PRO A 451 -14.68 -7.73 -4.05
C PRO A 451 -13.36 -8.39 -4.45
N TYR A 452 -13.23 -8.65 -5.75
CA TYR A 452 -11.99 -9.07 -6.39
C TYR A 452 -11.56 -8.05 -7.45
N LEU A 453 -10.29 -7.64 -7.39
CA LEU A 453 -9.62 -6.82 -8.39
C LEU A 453 -9.07 -7.68 -9.53
N ILE A 454 -9.29 -7.19 -10.74
CA ILE A 454 -8.80 -7.75 -12.00
C ILE A 454 -8.44 -6.62 -12.97
N GLY A 455 -8.14 -6.92 -14.24
CA GLY A 455 -7.70 -5.92 -15.21
C GLY A 455 -6.22 -5.59 -15.07
N PHE A 456 -5.40 -6.54 -14.62
CA PHE A 456 -3.96 -6.31 -14.47
C PHE A 456 -3.20 -6.37 -15.80
N ASP A 457 -3.91 -6.55 -16.92
CA ASP A 457 -3.40 -6.52 -18.30
C ASP A 457 -2.53 -5.28 -18.62
N ALA A 458 -2.87 -4.15 -17.99
CA ALA A 458 -2.15 -2.90 -18.11
C ALA A 458 -1.12 -2.65 -16.99
N SER A 459 -1.08 -3.46 -15.94
CA SER A 459 -0.15 -3.33 -14.81
C SER A 459 1.26 -3.73 -15.24
N ARG A 460 2.23 -2.82 -15.12
CA ARG A 460 3.57 -2.99 -15.70
C ARG A 460 4.71 -2.49 -14.79
N PRO A 461 5.92 -3.08 -14.87
CA PRO A 461 7.23 -2.45 -14.64
C PRO A 461 7.32 -0.96 -14.98
N ASP A 462 7.83 -0.11 -14.08
CA ASP A 462 7.92 1.35 -14.29
C ASP A 462 9.05 1.78 -15.24
N LEU A 463 10.03 0.91 -15.50
CA LEU A 463 11.23 1.25 -16.27
C LEU A 463 11.12 1.02 -17.79
N ASP A 464 9.96 0.63 -18.30
CA ASP A 464 9.81 0.23 -19.70
C ASP A 464 9.20 1.32 -20.58
N THR A 465 9.93 2.44 -20.70
CA THR A 465 9.58 3.58 -21.56
C THR A 465 9.62 3.22 -23.05
N ALA A 466 10.36 2.18 -23.43
CA ALA A 466 10.51 1.75 -24.83
C ALA A 466 9.31 0.95 -25.35
N LEU A 467 8.47 0.43 -24.44
CA LEU A 467 7.27 -0.35 -24.76
C LEU A 467 6.00 0.37 -24.32
N SER A 468 6.06 1.72 -24.31
CA SER A 468 5.00 2.69 -23.96
C SER A 468 3.81 2.68 -24.94
N MET A 469 3.42 1.50 -25.42
CA MET A 469 2.18 1.31 -26.13
C MET A 469 1.05 1.21 -25.12
N VAL A 470 0.19 2.23 -25.15
CA VAL A 470 -1.20 2.14 -24.70
C VAL A 470 -1.76 0.85 -25.30
N PRO A 471 -2.33 -0.08 -24.51
CA PRO A 471 -2.98 -1.25 -25.07
C PRO A 471 -3.90 -0.80 -26.19
N LYS A 472 -3.86 -1.44 -27.37
CA LYS A 472 -4.77 -1.11 -28.49
C LYS A 472 -6.24 -1.09 -28.02
N ASN A 473 -6.50 -1.87 -26.97
CA ASN A 473 -7.74 -2.02 -26.25
C ASN A 473 -7.57 -1.70 -24.74
N PRO A 474 -7.48 -0.43 -24.30
CA PRO A 474 -7.18 -0.08 -22.90
C PRO A 474 -8.33 -0.44 -21.94
N SER A 475 -8.09 -1.32 -20.94
CA SER A 475 -9.05 -1.87 -19.95
C SER A 475 -9.88 -0.82 -19.21
N ILE A 476 -9.33 0.37 -19.03
CA ILE A 476 -9.98 1.53 -18.45
C ILE A 476 -10.64 2.38 -19.56
N GLU A 477 -11.93 2.64 -19.42
CA GLU A 477 -12.57 3.72 -20.18
C GLU A 477 -11.80 5.00 -19.82
N ASN A 478 -11.39 5.80 -20.80
CA ASN A 478 -10.52 6.98 -20.57
C ASN A 478 -11.04 7.94 -19.47
N ILE A 479 -12.32 7.81 -19.09
CA ILE A 479 -13.00 8.57 -18.03
C ILE A 479 -12.44 8.36 -16.62
N HIS A 480 -11.82 7.20 -16.31
CA HIS A 480 -11.24 6.92 -14.99
C HIS A 480 -9.75 7.26 -14.91
N ARG A 481 -9.11 7.66 -16.02
CA ARG A 481 -7.67 7.99 -16.05
C ARG A 481 -7.42 9.42 -15.59
N HIS A 482 -6.32 9.61 -14.87
CA HIS A 482 -5.81 10.95 -14.59
C HIS A 482 -5.48 11.68 -15.91
N PRO A 483 -5.89 12.95 -16.10
CA PRO A 483 -5.67 13.69 -17.34
C PRO A 483 -4.20 13.69 -17.76
N ALA A 484 -3.26 13.84 -16.82
CA ALA A 484 -1.84 13.87 -17.13
C ALA A 484 -1.30 12.53 -17.70
N SER A 485 -1.88 11.38 -17.33
CA SER A 485 -1.49 10.08 -17.91
C SER A 485 -1.86 9.95 -19.39
N THR A 486 -2.91 10.65 -19.83
CA THR A 486 -3.32 10.68 -21.24
C THR A 486 -2.42 11.55 -22.12
N ARG A 487 -1.59 12.39 -21.49
CA ARG A 487 -0.62 13.27 -22.17
C ARG A 487 0.76 12.63 -22.35
N GLY A 488 0.89 11.33 -22.11
CA GLY A 488 2.13 10.58 -22.32
C GLY A 488 3.15 10.68 -21.16
N LEU A 489 2.76 11.21 -19.99
CA LEU A 489 3.59 11.11 -18.80
C LEU A 489 3.71 9.66 -18.32
N THR A 490 4.87 9.31 -17.78
CA THR A 490 5.09 8.02 -17.12
C THR A 490 4.04 7.82 -16.03
N TYR A 491 3.42 6.64 -16.03
CA TYR A 491 2.39 6.32 -15.05
C TYR A 491 3.01 6.20 -13.65
N CYS A 492 2.35 6.74 -12.63
CA CYS A 492 2.82 6.72 -11.24
C CYS A 492 1.69 6.37 -10.25
N LYS A 493 2.05 6.15 -8.98
CA LYS A 493 1.09 5.82 -7.89
C LYS A 493 -0.07 6.83 -7.81
N ALA A 494 0.21 8.13 -7.97
CA ALA A 494 -0.81 9.17 -7.92
C ALA A 494 -1.96 8.97 -8.94
N PHE A 495 -1.68 8.37 -10.11
CA PHE A 495 -2.73 8.12 -11.10
C PHE A 495 -3.67 6.98 -10.70
N ASP A 496 -3.17 5.95 -10.00
CA ASP A 496 -4.05 4.94 -9.42
C ASP A 496 -4.89 5.53 -8.29
N VAL A 497 -4.31 6.40 -7.43
CA VAL A 497 -5.04 7.09 -6.35
C VAL A 497 -6.19 7.95 -6.93
N TYR A 498 -5.94 8.65 -8.03
CA TYR A 498 -6.98 9.39 -8.75
C TYR A 498 -8.09 8.45 -9.26
N SER A 499 -7.71 7.32 -9.85
CA SER A 499 -8.65 6.31 -10.37
C SER A 499 -9.51 5.73 -9.23
N LEU A 500 -8.92 5.48 -8.07
CA LEU A 500 -9.63 5.10 -6.85
C LEU A 500 -10.63 6.17 -6.44
N GLY A 501 -10.25 7.45 -6.44
CA GLY A 501 -11.17 8.56 -6.14
C GLY A 501 -12.42 8.57 -7.01
N LEU A 502 -12.28 8.23 -8.29
CA LEU A 502 -13.41 8.10 -9.21
C LEU A 502 -14.28 6.86 -8.93
N VAL A 503 -13.68 5.73 -8.58
CA VAL A 503 -14.43 4.53 -8.15
C VAL A 503 -15.19 4.80 -6.84
N LEU A 504 -14.56 5.47 -5.87
CA LEU A 504 -15.20 5.87 -4.61
C LEU A 504 -16.37 6.83 -4.86
N LEU A 505 -16.26 7.72 -5.84
CA LEU A 505 -17.36 8.58 -6.28
C LEU A 505 -18.53 7.77 -6.86
N GLU A 506 -18.26 6.76 -7.69
CA GLU A 506 -19.29 5.83 -8.22
C GLU A 506 -20.00 5.07 -7.10
N ILE A 507 -19.25 4.54 -6.13
CA ILE A 507 -19.79 3.84 -4.95
C ILE A 507 -20.63 4.79 -4.10
N GLY A 508 -20.13 6.02 -3.87
CA GLY A 508 -20.79 6.98 -3.01
C GLY A 508 -22.10 7.53 -3.59
N LEU A 509 -22.15 7.76 -4.90
CA LEU A 509 -23.37 8.16 -5.61
C LEU A 509 -24.26 6.98 -5.99
N TRP A 510 -23.72 5.76 -5.98
CA TRP A 510 -24.30 4.57 -6.59
C TRP A 510 -24.76 4.84 -8.03
N LYS A 511 -23.88 5.43 -8.82
CA LYS A 511 -24.13 5.76 -10.23
C LYS A 511 -22.85 5.77 -11.04
N VAL A 512 -22.86 5.10 -12.20
CA VAL A 512 -21.68 5.02 -13.09
C VAL A 512 -21.37 6.39 -13.70
N LEU A 513 -20.08 6.68 -13.85
CA LEU A 513 -19.61 7.97 -14.39
C LEU A 513 -20.04 8.19 -15.84
N GLN A 514 -20.20 7.12 -16.63
CA GLN A 514 -20.73 7.13 -17.99
C GLN A 514 -22.05 7.90 -18.10
N ALA A 515 -22.90 7.86 -17.08
CA ALA A 515 -24.19 8.55 -17.08
C ALA A 515 -24.05 10.09 -17.12
N TYR A 516 -22.88 10.62 -16.73
CA TYR A 516 -22.58 12.05 -16.71
C TYR A 516 -21.61 12.48 -17.81
N TYR A 517 -20.84 11.53 -18.35
CA TYR A 517 -19.82 11.80 -19.36
C TYR A 517 -20.45 12.16 -20.71
N LYS A 518 -19.83 13.10 -21.41
CA LYS A 518 -20.17 13.44 -22.80
C LYS A 518 -18.93 13.27 -23.68
N PRO A 519 -19.04 12.66 -24.87
CA PRO A 519 -17.88 12.35 -25.72
C PRO A 519 -16.98 13.54 -26.11
N HIS A 520 -17.54 14.76 -26.11
CA HIS A 520 -16.79 15.97 -26.44
C HIS A 520 -16.02 16.58 -25.25
N TYR A 521 -16.07 15.96 -24.07
CA TYR A 521 -15.30 16.43 -22.92
C TYR A 521 -13.83 16.03 -23.05
N SER A 522 -12.95 17.02 -22.97
CA SER A 522 -11.54 16.78 -22.66
C SER A 522 -11.40 16.22 -21.25
N ALA A 523 -10.29 15.51 -20.99
CA ALA A 523 -10.01 14.93 -19.67
C ALA A 523 -9.98 15.99 -18.57
N ASP A 524 -9.36 17.15 -18.81
CA ASP A 524 -9.33 18.27 -17.85
C ASP A 524 -10.73 18.85 -17.60
N ARG A 525 -11.54 19.04 -18.66
CA ARG A 525 -12.91 19.55 -18.49
C ARG A 525 -13.76 18.57 -17.70
N TRP A 526 -13.63 17.28 -17.97
CA TRP A 526 -14.31 16.22 -17.24
C TRP A 526 -13.96 16.28 -15.74
N ARG A 527 -12.67 16.32 -15.40
CA ARG A 527 -12.20 16.44 -14.01
C ARG A 527 -12.70 17.73 -13.36
N ASP A 528 -12.41 18.88 -13.94
CA ASP A 528 -12.53 20.18 -13.25
C ASP A 528 -13.95 20.71 -13.23
N LYS A 529 -14.70 20.51 -14.31
CA LYS A 529 -16.03 21.12 -14.48
C LYS A 529 -17.18 20.18 -14.16
N VAL A 530 -16.97 18.86 -14.22
CA VAL A 530 -18.02 17.88 -13.96
C VAL A 530 -17.76 17.17 -12.65
N VAL A 531 -16.63 16.46 -12.53
CA VAL A 531 -16.32 15.68 -11.34
C VAL A 531 -16.18 16.56 -10.10
N LEU A 532 -15.19 17.47 -10.08
CA LEU A 532 -14.86 18.28 -8.91
C LEU A 532 -15.91 19.36 -8.62
N ALA A 533 -16.43 20.04 -9.65
CA ALA A 533 -17.35 21.15 -9.45
C ALA A 533 -18.81 20.74 -9.21
N VAL A 534 -19.23 19.53 -9.62
CA VAL A 534 -20.64 19.12 -9.57
C VAL A 534 -20.83 17.81 -8.80
N LEU A 535 -20.16 16.73 -9.19
CA LEU A 535 -20.44 15.41 -8.64
C LEU A 535 -19.94 15.26 -7.20
N VAL A 536 -18.72 15.72 -6.92
CA VAL A 536 -18.10 15.62 -5.60
C VAL A 536 -18.87 16.40 -4.52
N PRO A 537 -19.29 17.67 -4.73
CA PRO A 537 -20.15 18.37 -3.77
C PRO A 537 -21.45 17.62 -3.44
N GLY A 538 -22.02 16.92 -4.44
CA GLY A 538 -23.25 16.13 -4.31
C GLY A 538 -23.11 14.87 -3.43
N LEU A 539 -21.89 14.38 -3.18
CA LEU A 539 -21.66 13.24 -2.29
C LEU A 539 -22.02 13.54 -0.83
N GLY A 540 -21.83 14.79 -0.38
CA GLY A 540 -21.92 15.12 1.05
C GLY A 540 -23.26 14.75 1.68
N SER A 541 -24.37 14.94 0.94
CA SER A 541 -25.71 14.59 1.41
C SER A 541 -26.05 13.10 1.28
N LYS A 542 -25.23 12.30 0.58
CA LYS A 542 -25.46 10.87 0.31
C LYS A 542 -24.64 9.94 1.19
N VAL A 543 -23.42 10.35 1.52
CA VAL A 543 -22.43 9.51 2.23
C VAL A 543 -21.74 10.23 3.38
N GLY A 544 -22.12 11.48 3.64
CA GLY A 544 -21.55 12.31 4.69
C GLY A 544 -20.25 13.01 4.28
N LYS A 545 -19.83 13.95 5.14
CA LYS A 545 -18.70 14.85 4.89
C LYS A 545 -17.36 14.11 4.80
N ARG A 546 -17.09 13.16 5.70
CA ARG A 546 -15.77 12.47 5.77
C ARG A 546 -15.49 11.61 4.54
N PHE A 547 -16.50 10.94 4.01
CA PHE A 547 -16.37 10.18 2.76
C PHE A 547 -16.12 11.13 1.58
N ARG A 548 -16.87 12.24 1.48
CA ARG A 548 -16.64 13.25 0.44
C ARG A 548 -15.21 13.80 0.48
N GLU A 549 -14.72 14.17 1.66
CA GLU A 549 -13.34 14.68 1.83
C GLU A 549 -12.29 13.63 1.42
N THR A 550 -12.57 12.35 1.63
CA THR A 550 -11.71 11.26 1.15
C THR A 550 -11.66 11.22 -0.37
N VAL A 551 -12.81 11.32 -1.05
CA VAL A 551 -12.88 11.40 -2.51
C VAL A 551 -12.15 12.64 -3.03
N GLU A 552 -12.36 13.81 -2.43
CA GLU A 552 -11.66 15.05 -2.77
C GLU A 552 -10.14 14.89 -2.66
N MET A 553 -9.66 14.26 -1.59
CA MET A 553 -8.23 14.01 -1.36
C MET A 553 -7.63 13.11 -2.46
N CYS A 554 -8.32 12.04 -2.84
CA CYS A 554 -7.87 11.16 -3.92
C CYS A 554 -7.83 11.88 -5.27
N LEU A 555 -8.78 12.79 -5.53
CA LEU A 555 -8.88 13.50 -6.81
C LEU A 555 -7.97 14.73 -6.91
N ALA A 556 -7.47 15.24 -5.77
CA ALA A 556 -6.56 16.38 -5.69
C ALA A 556 -5.08 16.01 -5.87
N VAL A 557 -4.77 14.72 -6.03
CA VAL A 557 -3.42 14.24 -6.33
C VAL A 557 -2.90 14.81 -7.66
N ASN A 558 -1.61 15.11 -7.73
CA ASN A 558 -0.97 15.63 -8.94
C ASN A 558 0.16 14.70 -9.41
N GLU A 559 0.60 14.90 -10.66
CA GLU A 559 1.64 14.10 -11.32
C GLU A 559 3.04 14.21 -10.69
N HIS A 560 3.29 15.20 -9.83
CA HIS A 560 4.60 15.46 -9.23
C HIS A 560 4.77 14.84 -7.83
N LEU A 561 3.74 14.15 -7.31
CA LEU A 561 3.82 13.49 -6.02
C LEU A 561 4.86 12.36 -6.04
N SER A 562 5.73 12.35 -5.04
CA SER A 562 6.64 11.23 -4.82
C SER A 562 5.87 9.97 -4.40
N SER A 563 6.48 8.80 -4.56
CA SER A 563 5.90 7.53 -4.09
C SER A 563 5.57 7.58 -2.59
N GLU A 564 6.40 8.27 -1.81
CA GLU A 564 6.22 8.46 -0.36
C GLU A 564 5.00 9.34 -0.03
N GLN A 565 4.83 10.43 -0.77
CA GLN A 565 3.66 11.29 -0.61
C GLN A 565 2.38 10.56 -0.99
N ALA A 566 2.39 9.76 -2.07
CA ALA A 566 1.27 8.92 -2.45
C ALA A 566 0.94 7.87 -1.36
N GLY A 567 1.97 7.26 -0.75
CA GLY A 567 1.83 6.36 0.39
C GLY A 567 1.14 7.02 1.59
N LYS A 568 1.58 8.23 1.97
CA LYS A 568 0.97 9.04 3.05
C LYS A 568 -0.50 9.40 2.75
N ILE A 569 -0.84 9.67 1.49
CA ILE A 569 -2.23 9.92 1.09
C ILE A 569 -3.07 8.65 1.26
N MET A 570 -2.58 7.50 0.79
CA MET A 570 -3.30 6.22 0.93
C MET A 570 -3.50 5.80 2.39
N GLU A 571 -2.47 5.99 3.23
CA GLU A 571 -2.57 5.79 4.69
C GLU A 571 -3.71 6.63 5.28
N ARG A 572 -3.81 7.91 4.91
CA ARG A 572 -4.87 8.81 5.36
C ARG A 572 -6.25 8.44 4.80
N VAL A 573 -6.33 8.01 3.55
CA VAL A 573 -7.58 7.56 2.90
C VAL A 573 -8.16 6.35 3.64
N VAL A 574 -7.34 5.32 3.90
CA VAL A 574 -7.74 4.11 4.63
C VAL A 574 -8.22 4.47 6.03
N ALA A 575 -7.41 5.20 6.81
CA ALA A 575 -7.77 5.61 8.17
C ALA A 575 -9.04 6.47 8.24
N THR A 576 -9.26 7.34 7.24
CA THR A 576 -10.47 8.16 7.18
C THR A 576 -11.70 7.31 6.91
N LEU A 577 -11.64 6.35 5.98
CA LEU A 577 -12.75 5.45 5.67
C LEU A 577 -13.08 4.52 6.85
N GLU A 578 -12.06 3.95 7.49
CA GLU A 578 -12.21 3.06 8.64
C GLU A 578 -12.92 3.74 9.83
N SER A 579 -12.63 5.03 10.03
CA SER A 579 -13.22 5.77 11.15
C SER A 579 -14.64 6.31 10.87
N ILE A 580 -15.22 6.06 9.69
CA ILE A 580 -16.63 6.41 9.43
C ILE A 580 -17.53 5.35 10.07
N HIS A 581 -18.23 5.77 11.12
CA HIS A 581 -19.27 4.98 11.76
C HIS A 581 -20.62 5.52 11.28
N VAL A 582 -21.47 4.62 10.77
CA VAL A 582 -22.79 4.94 10.18
C VAL A 582 -23.89 4.56 11.14
#